data_AF-A0A4R3VWK4-F1
#
_entry.id   AF-A0A4R3VWK4-F1
#
_cell.length_a   1.000
_cell.length_b   1.000
_cell.length_c   1.000
_cell.angle_alpha   90.00
_cell.angle_beta   90.00
_cell.angle_gamma   90.00
#
_symmetry.space_group_name_H-M   'P 1'
#
loop_
_entity.id
_entity.type
_entity.pdbx_description
1 polymer ?
#
loop_
_entity_poly.entity_id
_entity_poly.type
_entity_poly.pdbx_seq_one_letter_code
_entity_poly.pdbx_strand_id
1 'polypeptide(L)'
;MTPDEVREVNPNSAYANPANPELYRFLDKSYQLLDDYSQITEGSGIDLKLGMIFKPALDWNIGLTIKTPTWNTISESTRAFTDVSYFPDMDSNTSFHTYESALYSSAQDYSISTPWRFALGATKFFDRGLLSAEAEYITYNSTRYTSPTSTNSFINVNNYISEDLQGAFNVRIGGEYLLNSLVSARAGFNYFGNPYKYAEETNYNGSVGLGFKLSNTMYMDVAVVHQVNSYSTAPYTLSGFWHDLGSYEPVADLTHRRTNALLTLGARF
;
A
#
# COMPACT_ATOMS: atom_id res chain seq x y z
N MET A 1 12.74 -33.91 1.08
CA MET A 1 13.19 -34.59 2.30
C MET A 1 13.31 -36.08 2.04
N THR A 2 14.37 -36.68 2.54
CA THR A 2 14.57 -38.13 2.53
C THR A 2 13.65 -38.81 3.56
N PRO A 3 13.41 -40.12 3.45
CA PRO A 3 12.64 -40.86 4.46
C PRO A 3 13.18 -40.76 5.88
N ASP A 4 14.50 -40.70 6.05
CA ASP A 4 15.12 -40.62 7.38
C ASP A 4 14.94 -39.23 8.00
N GLU A 5 15.08 -38.17 7.21
CA GLU A 5 14.78 -36.79 7.64
C GLU A 5 13.30 -36.64 8.07
N VAL A 6 12.37 -37.27 7.35
CA VAL A 6 10.95 -37.23 7.72
C VAL A 6 10.69 -38.02 9.01
N ARG A 7 11.37 -39.15 9.24
CA ARG A 7 11.23 -39.92 10.50
C ARG A 7 11.82 -39.20 11.70
N GLU A 8 12.89 -38.42 11.49
CA GLU A 8 13.50 -37.63 12.57
C GLU A 8 12.52 -36.57 13.11
N VAL A 9 11.79 -35.90 12.22
CA VAL A 9 10.83 -34.84 12.58
C VAL A 9 9.44 -35.41 12.91
N ASN A 10 9.02 -36.49 12.25
CA ASN A 10 7.74 -37.15 12.45
C ASN A 10 7.88 -38.69 12.29
N PRO A 11 8.26 -39.40 13.38
CA PRO A 11 8.53 -40.84 13.36
C PRO A 11 7.37 -41.72 12.88
N ASN A 12 6.14 -41.23 13.05
CA ASN A 12 4.91 -41.96 12.70
C ASN A 12 4.32 -41.51 11.35
N SER A 13 5.07 -40.76 10.55
CA SER A 13 4.59 -40.28 9.25
C SER A 13 4.28 -41.43 8.30
N ALA A 14 3.06 -41.47 7.77
CA ALA A 14 2.65 -42.45 6.78
C ALA A 14 3.47 -42.34 5.46
N TYR A 15 4.04 -41.16 5.18
CA TYR A 15 4.93 -40.94 4.03
C TYR A 15 6.26 -41.66 4.19
N ALA A 16 6.77 -41.79 5.42
CA ALA A 16 8.05 -42.46 5.67
C ALA A 16 7.92 -43.96 5.94
N ASN A 17 6.71 -44.53 5.81
CA ASN A 17 6.47 -45.96 5.95
C ASN A 17 6.62 -46.67 4.59
N PRO A 18 7.65 -47.53 4.40
CA PRO A 18 7.84 -48.26 3.15
C PRO A 18 6.69 -49.23 2.83
N ALA A 19 5.90 -49.63 3.83
CA ALA A 19 4.70 -50.46 3.63
C ALA A 19 3.53 -49.69 2.98
N ASN A 20 3.65 -48.36 2.82
CA ASN A 20 2.67 -47.54 2.10
C ASN A 20 3.29 -46.94 0.83
N PRO A 21 3.42 -47.73 -0.26
CA PRO A 21 4.12 -47.30 -1.48
C PRO A 21 3.47 -46.07 -2.15
N GLU A 22 2.16 -45.86 -1.97
CA GLU A 22 1.43 -44.74 -2.54
C GLU A 22 1.85 -43.38 -1.98
N LEU A 23 2.26 -43.33 -0.71
CA LEU A 23 2.75 -42.11 -0.08
C LEU A 23 4.29 -42.05 -0.09
N TYR A 24 4.95 -43.20 0.06
CA TYR A 24 6.41 -43.29 0.10
C TYR A 24 7.08 -42.79 -1.20
N ARG A 25 6.40 -42.95 -2.35
CA ARG A 25 6.89 -42.53 -3.67
C ARG A 25 7.14 -41.03 -3.84
N PHE A 26 6.64 -40.19 -2.94
CA PHE A 26 6.82 -38.72 -2.99
C PHE A 26 8.05 -38.22 -2.22
N LEU A 27 8.69 -39.09 -1.44
CA LEU A 27 9.90 -38.75 -0.70
C LEU A 27 11.12 -38.73 -1.62
N ASP A 28 12.03 -37.79 -1.33
CA ASP A 28 13.25 -37.61 -2.11
C ASP A 28 12.98 -37.47 -3.62
N LYS A 29 11.98 -36.64 -3.94
CA LYS A 29 11.56 -36.30 -5.30
C LYS A 29 11.61 -34.80 -5.52
N SER A 30 11.92 -34.44 -6.75
CA SER A 30 11.77 -33.06 -7.22
C SER A 30 10.31 -32.81 -7.54
N TYR A 31 9.83 -31.59 -7.29
CA TYR A 31 8.49 -31.18 -7.70
C TYR A 31 8.54 -29.78 -8.30
N GLN A 32 7.63 -29.53 -9.23
CA GLN A 32 7.33 -28.22 -9.76
C GLN A 32 5.92 -27.87 -9.30
N LEU A 33 5.78 -26.68 -8.70
CA LEU A 33 4.50 -26.12 -8.30
C LEU A 33 4.21 -24.90 -9.17
N LEU A 34 3.02 -24.85 -9.74
CA LEU A 34 2.50 -23.72 -10.50
C LEU A 34 1.20 -23.28 -9.84
N ASP A 35 1.20 -22.05 -9.35
CA ASP A 35 -0.01 -21.39 -8.85
C ASP A 35 -0.48 -20.40 -9.91
N ASP A 36 -1.70 -20.61 -10.41
CA ASP A 36 -2.40 -19.63 -11.23
C ASP A 36 -3.39 -18.84 -10.36
N TYR A 37 -3.31 -17.52 -10.44
CA TYR A 37 -4.18 -16.62 -9.71
C TYR A 37 -4.62 -15.48 -10.63
N SER A 38 -5.93 -15.39 -10.85
CA SER A 38 -6.55 -14.32 -11.62
C SER A 38 -7.63 -13.65 -10.78
N GLN A 39 -7.45 -12.36 -10.53
CA GLN A 39 -8.45 -11.53 -9.86
C GLN A 39 -8.79 -10.32 -10.73
N ILE A 40 -10.09 -10.09 -10.90
CA ILE A 40 -10.64 -8.91 -11.56
C ILE A 40 -11.43 -8.14 -10.51
N THR A 41 -10.98 -6.92 -10.21
CA THR A 41 -11.64 -6.03 -9.26
C THR A 41 -12.05 -4.76 -9.99
N GLU A 42 -13.36 -4.54 -10.12
CA GLU A 42 -13.95 -3.37 -10.75
C GLU A 42 -14.71 -2.57 -9.70
N GLY A 43 -14.70 -1.24 -9.81
CA GLY A 43 -15.40 -0.42 -8.83
C GLY A 43 -15.74 0.97 -9.33
N SER A 44 -16.69 1.58 -8.66
CA SER A 44 -17.10 2.96 -8.86
C SER A 44 -17.29 3.64 -7.52
N GLY A 45 -17.09 4.96 -7.46
CA GLY A 45 -17.27 5.69 -6.22
C GLY A 45 -17.56 7.16 -6.44
N ILE A 46 -18.21 7.77 -5.44
CA ILE A 46 -18.54 9.18 -5.43
C ILE A 46 -18.04 9.83 -4.14
N ASP A 47 -17.49 11.04 -4.26
CA ASP A 47 -17.13 11.90 -3.13
C ASP A 47 -17.50 13.35 -3.40
N LEU A 48 -17.57 14.14 -2.33
CA LEU A 48 -17.79 15.57 -2.37
C LEU A 48 -16.61 16.29 -1.69
N LYS A 49 -16.20 17.41 -2.30
CA LYS A 49 -15.14 18.28 -1.79
C LYS A 49 -15.65 19.70 -1.71
N LEU A 50 -15.45 20.34 -0.57
CA LEU A 50 -15.74 21.75 -0.36
C LEU A 50 -14.44 22.47 -0.01
N GLY A 51 -14.18 23.59 -0.68
CA GLY A 51 -13.01 24.43 -0.43
C GLY A 51 -13.41 25.89 -0.28
N MET A 52 -12.77 26.60 0.65
CA MET A 52 -12.93 28.04 0.86
C MET A 52 -11.56 28.70 0.95
N ILE A 53 -11.41 29.86 0.31
CA ILE A 53 -10.19 30.67 0.39
C ILE A 53 -10.55 32.05 0.93
N PHE A 54 -9.89 32.45 2.00
CA PHE A 54 -9.97 33.79 2.58
C PHE A 54 -8.66 34.54 2.33
N LYS A 55 -8.77 35.80 1.91
CA LYS A 55 -7.63 36.67 1.61
C LYS A 55 -7.68 37.92 2.49
N PRO A 56 -7.06 37.91 3.68
CA PRO A 56 -7.06 39.07 4.57
C PRO A 56 -6.26 40.25 4.01
N ALA A 57 -5.31 39.98 3.11
CA ALA A 57 -4.49 40.96 2.41
C ALA A 57 -4.16 40.46 1.00
N LEU A 58 -3.62 41.33 0.13
CA LEU A 58 -3.27 40.98 -1.25
C LEU A 58 -2.15 39.91 -1.33
N ASP A 59 -1.31 39.84 -0.29
CA ASP A 59 -0.16 38.93 -0.18
C ASP A 59 -0.47 37.68 0.66
N TRP A 60 -1.71 37.48 1.11
CA TRP A 60 -2.10 36.30 1.91
C TRP A 60 -3.26 35.53 1.30
N ASN A 61 -3.10 34.21 1.20
CA ASN A 61 -4.18 33.26 0.97
C ASN A 61 -4.27 32.30 2.15
N ILE A 62 -5.46 32.13 2.72
CA ILE A 62 -5.75 31.11 3.73
C ILE A 62 -6.82 30.19 3.15
N GLY A 63 -6.55 28.90 3.06
CA GLY A 63 -7.42 27.90 2.47
C GLY A 63 -7.92 26.90 3.51
N LEU A 64 -9.22 26.59 3.47
CA LEU A 64 -9.83 25.49 4.20
C LEU A 64 -10.43 24.52 3.17
N THR A 65 -10.15 23.22 3.32
CA THR A 65 -10.73 22.16 2.49
C THR A 65 -11.30 21.06 3.35
N ILE A 66 -12.50 20.58 2.99
CA ILE A 66 -13.14 19.42 3.59
C ILE A 66 -13.48 18.45 2.45
N LYS A 67 -13.00 17.22 2.58
CA LYS A 67 -13.32 16.11 1.68
C LYS A 67 -14.14 15.07 2.44
N THR A 68 -15.31 14.73 1.91
CA THR A 68 -16.12 13.62 2.40
C THR A 68 -15.45 12.28 2.08
N PRO A 69 -15.83 11.21 2.79
CA PRO A 69 -15.60 9.86 2.35
C PRO A 69 -16.00 9.69 0.89
N THR A 70 -15.18 8.93 0.17
CA THR A 70 -15.58 8.33 -1.09
C THR A 70 -16.32 7.06 -0.76
N TRP A 71 -17.60 6.98 -1.14
CA TRP A 71 -18.38 5.75 -1.07
C TRP A 71 -18.12 4.96 -2.34
N ASN A 72 -17.36 3.89 -2.21
CA ASN A 72 -17.02 3.01 -3.32
C ASN A 72 -17.86 1.74 -3.26
N THR A 73 -18.30 1.27 -4.40
CA THR A 73 -18.83 -0.09 -4.59
C THR A 73 -17.87 -0.84 -5.49
N ILE A 74 -17.48 -2.03 -5.07
CA ILE A 74 -16.47 -2.88 -5.68
C ILE A 74 -17.11 -4.24 -5.96
N SER A 75 -16.91 -4.74 -7.17
CA SER A 75 -17.21 -6.10 -7.60
C SER A 75 -15.89 -6.81 -7.87
N GLU A 76 -15.70 -7.95 -7.22
CA GLU A 76 -14.48 -8.73 -7.33
C GLU A 76 -14.79 -10.15 -7.78
N SER A 77 -14.03 -10.65 -8.76
CA SER A 77 -14.06 -12.05 -9.16
C SER A 77 -12.66 -12.63 -9.13
N THR A 78 -12.50 -13.74 -8.42
CA THR A 78 -11.23 -14.42 -8.24
C THR A 78 -11.33 -15.84 -8.78
N ARG A 79 -10.29 -16.28 -9.47
CA ARG A 79 -10.06 -17.66 -9.89
C ARG A 79 -8.65 -18.07 -9.50
N ALA A 80 -8.52 -19.26 -8.94
CA ALA A 80 -7.22 -19.80 -8.58
C ALA A 80 -7.20 -21.32 -8.68
N PHE A 81 -6.07 -21.87 -9.11
CA PHE A 81 -5.78 -23.29 -9.00
C PHE A 81 -4.27 -23.50 -8.87
N THR A 82 -3.91 -24.63 -8.28
CA THR A 82 -2.53 -25.07 -8.07
C THR A 82 -2.30 -26.38 -8.77
N ASP A 83 -1.24 -26.43 -9.57
CA ASP A 83 -0.70 -27.63 -10.18
C ASP A 83 0.60 -28.04 -9.51
N VAL A 84 0.73 -29.34 -9.23
CA VAL A 84 1.95 -29.93 -8.71
C VAL A 84 2.35 -31.11 -9.58
N SER A 85 3.54 -31.03 -10.17
CA SER A 85 4.16 -32.11 -10.94
C SER A 85 5.35 -32.67 -10.19
N TYR A 86 5.39 -33.98 -9.98
CA TYR A 86 6.48 -34.67 -9.29
C TYR A 86 7.38 -35.42 -10.27
N PHE A 87 8.68 -35.29 -10.07
CA PHE A 87 9.74 -35.84 -10.93
C PHE A 87 10.63 -36.80 -10.12
N PRO A 88 11.13 -37.88 -10.74
CA PRO A 88 12.01 -38.84 -10.07
C PRO A 88 13.28 -38.21 -9.47
N ASP A 89 13.81 -37.18 -10.14
CA ASP A 89 15.01 -36.41 -9.80
C ASP A 89 14.96 -35.03 -10.53
N MET A 90 15.98 -34.19 -10.30
CA MET A 90 16.04 -32.81 -10.80
C MET A 90 16.32 -32.72 -12.31
N ASP A 91 16.91 -33.75 -12.91
CA ASP A 91 17.30 -33.77 -14.33
C ASP A 91 16.22 -34.42 -15.23
N SER A 92 15.19 -35.01 -14.62
CA SER A 92 14.09 -35.63 -15.33
C SER A 92 13.17 -34.59 -15.98
N ASN A 93 12.89 -34.78 -17.27
CA ASN A 93 11.89 -34.00 -18.01
C ASN A 93 10.48 -34.62 -17.98
N THR A 94 10.30 -35.76 -17.33
CA THR A 94 9.01 -36.47 -17.26
C THR A 94 8.53 -36.60 -15.82
N SER A 95 7.35 -36.08 -15.54
CA SER A 95 6.69 -36.23 -14.25
C SER A 95 6.09 -37.63 -14.10
N PHE A 96 6.28 -38.27 -12.95
CA PHE A 96 5.62 -39.56 -12.64
C PHE A 96 4.24 -39.37 -11.98
N HIS A 97 3.93 -38.15 -11.52
CA HIS A 97 2.64 -37.82 -10.94
C HIS A 97 2.33 -36.35 -11.11
N THR A 98 1.08 -36.03 -11.40
CA THR A 98 0.57 -34.67 -11.46
C THR A 98 -0.70 -34.58 -10.62
N TYR A 99 -0.83 -33.51 -9.87
CA TYR A 99 -2.03 -33.15 -9.12
C TYR A 99 -2.44 -31.74 -9.52
N GLU A 100 -3.71 -31.57 -9.90
CA GLU A 100 -4.33 -30.27 -10.12
C GLU A 100 -5.39 -30.09 -9.04
N SER A 101 -5.34 -29.00 -8.30
CA SER A 101 -6.38 -28.66 -7.33
C SER A 101 -7.68 -28.31 -8.05
N ALA A 102 -8.83 -28.53 -7.41
CA ALA A 102 -10.08 -28.00 -7.94
C ALA A 102 -10.00 -26.47 -8.11
N LEU A 103 -10.49 -25.97 -9.26
CA LEU A 103 -10.58 -24.53 -9.51
C LEU A 103 -11.38 -23.84 -8.41
N TYR A 104 -10.71 -22.97 -7.65
CA TYR A 104 -11.36 -22.02 -6.77
C TYR A 104 -11.93 -20.88 -7.64
N SER A 105 -13.21 -20.56 -7.46
CA SER A 105 -13.84 -19.40 -8.08
C SER A 105 -14.71 -18.69 -7.06
N SER A 106 -14.54 -17.38 -6.91
CA SER A 106 -15.39 -16.54 -6.08
C SER A 106 -15.82 -15.28 -6.85
N ALA A 107 -16.99 -14.78 -6.49
CA ALA A 107 -17.47 -13.47 -6.89
C ALA A 107 -18.06 -12.78 -5.66
N GLN A 108 -17.55 -11.60 -5.32
CA GLN A 108 -17.93 -10.87 -4.12
C GLN A 108 -18.10 -9.39 -4.40
N ASP A 109 -19.27 -8.86 -4.04
CA ASP A 109 -19.54 -7.44 -4.04
C ASP A 109 -19.45 -6.86 -2.62
N TYR A 110 -18.76 -5.75 -2.49
CA TYR A 110 -18.61 -5.03 -1.24
C TYR A 110 -18.44 -3.52 -1.47
N SER A 111 -18.64 -2.73 -0.43
CA SER A 111 -18.46 -1.30 -0.47
C SER A 111 -17.40 -0.86 0.53
N ILE A 112 -16.60 0.14 0.15
CA ILE A 112 -15.60 0.78 1.01
C ILE A 112 -15.91 2.27 1.09
N SER A 113 -16.10 2.76 2.31
CA SER A 113 -16.09 4.19 2.62
C SER A 113 -14.69 4.62 3.04
N THR A 114 -14.08 5.54 2.29
CA THR A 114 -12.74 6.08 2.62
C THR A 114 -12.78 7.09 3.79
N PRO A 115 -11.63 7.42 4.40
CA PRO A 115 -11.55 8.43 5.46
C PRO A 115 -12.02 9.83 5.05
N TRP A 116 -12.51 10.60 6.04
CA TRP A 116 -12.63 12.05 5.91
C TRP A 116 -11.25 12.71 5.80
N ARG A 117 -11.18 13.86 5.13
CA ARG A 117 -9.97 14.69 5.11
C ARG A 117 -10.32 16.16 5.35
N PHE A 118 -9.55 16.80 6.21
CA PHE A 118 -9.70 18.21 6.56
C PHE A 118 -8.34 18.87 6.40
N ALA A 119 -8.23 19.89 5.56
CA ALA A 119 -6.98 20.60 5.34
C ALA A 119 -7.13 22.09 5.63
N LEU A 120 -6.14 22.65 6.31
CA LEU A 120 -5.98 24.08 6.54
C LEU A 120 -4.60 24.47 6.05
N GLY A 121 -4.53 25.46 5.16
CA GLY A 121 -3.28 25.95 4.60
C GLY A 121 -3.23 27.46 4.53
N ALA A 122 -2.02 28.00 4.49
CA ALA A 122 -1.77 29.40 4.27
C ALA A 122 -0.61 29.58 3.29
N THR A 123 -0.71 30.59 2.44
CA THR A 123 0.34 30.99 1.52
C THR A 123 0.55 32.48 1.64
N LYS A 124 1.81 32.88 1.80
CA LYS A 124 2.24 34.28 1.78
C LYS A 124 3.04 34.55 0.52
N PHE A 125 2.70 35.62 -0.19
CA PHE A 125 3.40 36.08 -1.38
C PHE A 125 4.42 37.16 -1.03
N PHE A 126 5.49 37.19 -1.79
CA PHE A 126 6.56 38.18 -1.76
C PHE A 126 6.84 38.65 -3.18
N ASP A 127 7.57 39.75 -3.35
CA ASP A 127 7.86 40.33 -4.67
C ASP A 127 8.47 39.35 -5.68
N ARG A 128 9.21 38.35 -5.19
CA ARG A 128 9.89 37.34 -6.01
C ARG A 128 9.57 35.92 -5.60
N GLY A 129 8.42 35.66 -4.98
CA GLY A 129 8.13 34.29 -4.59
C GLY A 129 6.93 34.12 -3.67
N LEU A 130 6.82 32.92 -3.11
CA LEU A 130 5.82 32.56 -2.13
C LEU A 130 6.36 31.53 -1.15
N LEU A 131 5.78 31.52 0.05
CA LEU A 131 5.92 30.46 1.02
C LEU A 131 4.54 29.92 1.36
N SER A 132 4.41 28.61 1.43
CA SER A 132 3.16 27.90 1.69
C SER A 132 3.35 26.85 2.78
N ALA A 133 2.36 26.71 3.64
CA ALA A 133 2.28 25.65 4.62
C ALA A 133 0.84 25.12 4.70
N GLU A 134 0.69 23.82 4.88
CA GLU A 134 -0.59 23.13 4.99
C GLU A 134 -0.51 22.04 6.06
N ALA A 135 -1.57 21.89 6.83
CA ALA A 135 -1.82 20.75 7.69
C ALA A 135 -3.12 20.05 7.25
N GLU A 136 -3.06 18.76 6.98
CA GLU A 136 -4.18 17.92 6.60
C GLU A 136 -4.39 16.83 7.66
N TYR A 137 -5.59 16.75 8.21
CA TYR A 137 -6.01 15.69 9.11
C TYR A 137 -6.86 14.65 8.36
N ILE A 138 -6.50 13.37 8.50
CA ILE A 138 -7.19 12.23 7.88
C ILE A 138 -7.66 11.25 8.95
N THR A 139 -8.94 10.85 8.92
CA THR A 139 -9.53 9.95 9.92
C THR A 139 -9.46 8.47 9.51
N TYR A 140 -8.27 7.86 9.47
CA TYR A 140 -8.11 6.49 8.93
C TYR A 140 -9.00 5.44 9.63
N ASN A 141 -9.20 5.59 10.94
CA ASN A 141 -10.08 4.77 11.77
C ASN A 141 -11.58 4.84 11.40
N SER A 142 -11.98 5.81 10.57
CA SER A 142 -13.35 5.92 10.07
C SER A 142 -13.59 5.16 8.77
N THR A 143 -12.59 4.43 8.26
CA THR A 143 -12.76 3.57 7.09
C THR A 143 -13.74 2.45 7.42
N ARG A 144 -14.66 2.16 6.50
CA ARG A 144 -15.67 1.12 6.72
C ARG A 144 -15.85 0.26 5.48
N TYR A 145 -15.88 -1.04 5.71
CA TYR A 145 -16.28 -2.05 4.74
C TYR A 145 -17.72 -2.45 5.04
N THR A 146 -18.54 -2.54 4.01
CA THR A 146 -19.90 -3.08 4.10
C THR A 146 -20.14 -4.04 2.95
N SER A 147 -21.07 -4.98 3.12
CA SER A 147 -21.52 -5.83 2.03
C SER A 147 -22.99 -5.53 1.72
N PRO A 148 -23.38 -5.41 0.44
CA PRO A 148 -24.79 -5.25 0.07
C PRO A 148 -25.66 -6.45 0.46
N THR A 149 -25.06 -7.64 0.53
CA THR A 149 -25.78 -8.92 0.65
C THR A 149 -25.69 -9.55 2.04
N SER A 150 -24.85 -9.03 2.94
CA SER A 150 -24.68 -9.57 4.29
C SER A 150 -24.24 -8.49 5.28
N THR A 151 -25.09 -8.23 6.27
CA THR A 151 -24.86 -7.21 7.31
C THR A 151 -23.70 -7.55 8.24
N ASN A 152 -23.34 -8.82 8.38
CA ASN A 152 -22.25 -9.26 9.27
C ASN A 152 -20.92 -9.50 8.53
N SER A 153 -20.91 -9.37 7.21
CA SER A 153 -19.67 -9.41 6.45
C SER A 153 -18.84 -8.19 6.82
N PHE A 154 -17.57 -8.42 7.20
CA PHE A 154 -16.58 -7.39 7.56
C PHE A 154 -16.66 -6.76 8.96
N ILE A 155 -17.46 -7.30 9.91
CA ILE A 155 -17.43 -6.81 11.31
C ILE A 155 -16.01 -6.86 11.89
N ASN A 156 -15.32 -8.01 11.75
CA ASN A 156 -13.96 -8.16 12.25
C ASN A 156 -12.99 -7.18 11.57
N VAL A 157 -13.10 -7.01 10.24
CA VAL A 157 -12.27 -6.05 9.48
C VAL A 157 -12.50 -4.61 9.98
N ASN A 158 -13.76 -4.22 10.20
CA ASN A 158 -14.08 -2.89 10.73
C ASN A 158 -13.61 -2.69 12.18
N ASN A 159 -13.61 -3.75 12.99
CA ASN A 159 -13.03 -3.73 14.33
C ASN A 159 -11.52 -3.53 14.25
N TYR A 160 -10.81 -4.32 13.44
CA TYR A 160 -9.36 -4.14 13.22
C TYR A 160 -9.03 -2.74 12.71
N ILE A 161 -9.78 -2.21 11.74
CA ILE A 161 -9.61 -0.81 11.29
C ILE A 161 -9.77 0.18 12.46
N SER A 162 -10.75 -0.02 13.33
CA SER A 162 -11.01 0.90 14.44
C SER A 162 -9.97 0.76 15.57
N GLU A 163 -9.47 -0.45 15.78
CA GLU A 163 -8.51 -0.81 16.83
C GLU A 163 -7.09 -0.43 16.43
N ASP A 164 -6.69 -0.69 15.20
CA ASP A 164 -5.32 -0.55 14.73
C ASP A 164 -5.03 0.80 14.09
N LEU A 165 -6.02 1.45 13.47
CA LEU A 165 -5.84 2.75 12.81
C LEU A 165 -6.28 3.91 13.70
N GLN A 166 -5.66 5.07 13.48
CA GLN A 166 -5.95 6.35 14.12
C GLN A 166 -5.98 7.50 13.10
N GLY A 167 -6.45 8.67 13.56
CA GLY A 167 -6.31 9.87 12.76
C GLY A 167 -4.85 10.29 12.63
N ALA A 168 -4.46 10.81 11.47
CA ALA A 168 -3.09 11.24 11.22
C ALA A 168 -3.03 12.63 10.58
N PHE A 169 -1.97 13.38 10.91
CA PHE A 169 -1.70 14.69 10.35
C PHE A 169 -0.59 14.62 9.29
N ASN A 170 -0.89 15.08 8.10
CA ASN A 170 0.10 15.38 7.07
C ASN A 170 0.44 16.86 7.14
N VAL A 171 1.73 17.18 7.11
CA VAL A 171 2.23 18.55 7.11
C VAL A 171 3.03 18.78 5.84
N ARG A 172 2.72 19.86 5.13
CA ARG A 172 3.40 20.25 3.89
C ARG A 172 3.91 21.66 4.04
N ILE A 173 5.17 21.88 3.72
CA ILE A 173 5.78 23.21 3.70
C ILE A 173 6.56 23.33 2.40
N GLY A 174 6.40 24.43 1.69
CA GLY A 174 7.11 24.65 0.44
C GLY A 174 7.18 26.12 0.07
N GLY A 175 8.05 26.42 -0.87
CA GLY A 175 8.22 27.76 -1.38
C GLY A 175 8.63 27.77 -2.84
N GLU A 176 8.34 28.89 -3.48
CA GLU A 176 8.82 29.22 -4.81
C GLU A 176 9.58 30.54 -4.75
N TYR A 177 10.71 30.60 -5.46
CA TYR A 177 11.50 31.81 -5.62
C TYR A 177 11.81 32.04 -7.09
N LEU A 178 11.51 33.24 -7.58
CA LEU A 178 11.83 33.69 -8.93
C LEU A 178 13.28 34.14 -8.98
N LEU A 179 14.14 33.32 -9.59
CA LEU A 179 15.54 33.67 -9.82
C LEU A 179 15.65 34.83 -10.81
N ASN A 180 14.80 34.81 -11.85
CA ASN A 180 14.63 35.89 -12.83
C ASN A 180 13.24 35.77 -13.50
N SER A 181 12.98 36.56 -14.54
CA SER A 181 11.69 36.57 -15.26
C SER A 181 11.40 35.28 -16.05
N LEU A 182 12.41 34.41 -16.23
CA LEU A 182 12.32 33.18 -17.00
C LEU A 182 12.45 31.91 -16.14
N VAL A 183 13.07 32.00 -14.96
CA VAL A 183 13.41 30.84 -14.13
C VAL A 183 12.88 31.00 -12.72
N SER A 184 12.15 29.99 -12.26
CA SER A 184 11.72 29.83 -10.87
C SER A 184 12.38 28.60 -10.24
N ALA A 185 12.70 28.69 -8.96
CA ALA A 185 13.17 27.58 -8.14
C ALA A 185 12.10 27.24 -7.11
N ARG A 186 11.88 25.95 -6.88
CA ARG A 186 10.92 25.42 -5.91
C ARG A 186 11.59 24.44 -4.98
N ALA A 187 11.21 24.48 -3.73
CA ALA A 187 11.60 23.49 -2.74
C ALA A 187 10.42 23.19 -1.81
N GLY A 188 10.34 21.96 -1.33
CA GLY A 188 9.27 21.53 -0.44
C GLY A 188 9.68 20.37 0.45
N PHE A 189 8.96 20.24 1.56
CA PHE A 189 9.05 19.15 2.50
C PHE A 189 7.65 18.71 2.90
N ASN A 190 7.43 17.40 2.89
CA ASN A 190 6.18 16.80 3.31
C ASN A 190 6.48 15.77 4.40
N TYR A 191 5.75 15.84 5.50
CA TYR A 191 5.68 14.80 6.52
C TYR A 191 4.30 14.18 6.49
N PHE A 192 4.23 12.85 6.46
CA PHE A 192 2.99 12.09 6.51
C PHE A 192 2.87 11.44 7.88
N GLY A 193 1.78 11.74 8.57
CA GLY A 193 1.53 11.20 9.90
C GLY A 193 1.28 9.70 9.84
N ASN A 194 1.68 9.01 10.90
CA ASN A 194 1.49 7.58 11.05
C ASN A 194 -0.01 7.26 11.29
N PRO A 195 -0.66 6.44 10.43
CA PRO A 195 -2.05 6.06 10.63
C PRO A 195 -2.23 4.90 11.62
N TYR A 196 -1.17 4.22 12.06
CA TYR A 196 -1.24 3.05 12.95
C TYR A 196 -1.06 3.45 14.42
N LYS A 197 -1.78 2.78 15.33
CA LYS A 197 -1.70 3.04 16.79
C LYS A 197 -0.53 2.33 17.47
N TYR A 198 -0.20 1.12 17.02
CA TYR A 198 0.73 0.22 17.71
C TYR A 198 1.96 -0.11 16.87
N ALA A 199 2.15 0.57 15.74
CA ALA A 199 3.34 0.46 14.91
C ALA A 199 3.97 1.85 14.79
N GLU A 200 5.29 1.93 14.79
CA GLU A 200 6.00 3.17 14.49
C GLU A 200 6.34 3.21 13.01
N GLU A 201 5.68 4.12 12.29
CA GLU A 201 6.00 4.41 10.90
C GLU A 201 6.39 5.87 10.75
N THR A 202 7.43 6.12 9.95
CA THR A 202 7.80 7.45 9.52
C THR A 202 7.75 7.52 8.01
N ASN A 203 7.18 8.60 7.47
CA ASN A 203 7.10 8.81 6.05
C ASN A 203 7.23 10.31 5.77
N TYR A 204 8.26 10.67 5.02
CA TYR A 204 8.47 12.05 4.61
C TYR A 204 9.10 12.10 3.22
N ASN A 205 8.92 13.22 2.55
CA ASN A 205 9.64 13.49 1.31
C ASN A 205 10.12 14.94 1.25
N GLY A 206 11.26 15.11 0.60
CA GLY A 206 11.77 16.41 0.18
C GLY A 206 11.67 16.53 -1.33
N SER A 207 11.40 17.74 -1.81
CA SER A 207 11.36 18.04 -3.24
C SER A 207 12.14 19.30 -3.57
N VAL A 208 12.76 19.28 -4.75
CA VAL A 208 13.37 20.45 -5.37
C VAL A 208 12.98 20.48 -6.85
N GLY A 209 12.85 21.66 -7.42
CA GLY A 209 12.51 21.79 -8.83
C GLY A 209 12.84 23.15 -9.40
N LEU A 210 12.89 23.20 -10.73
CA LEU A 210 13.09 24.40 -11.52
C LEU A 210 11.96 24.53 -12.55
N GLY A 211 11.38 25.71 -12.63
CA GLY A 211 10.44 26.09 -13.67
C GLY A 211 11.10 27.03 -14.66
N PHE A 212 10.84 26.80 -15.94
CA PHE A 212 11.38 27.58 -17.06
C PHE A 212 10.22 28.09 -17.91
N LYS A 213 10.15 29.41 -18.06
CA LYS A 213 9.26 30.06 -19.02
C LYS A 213 9.95 30.08 -20.38
N LEU A 214 9.52 29.21 -21.29
CA LEU A 214 10.09 29.09 -22.64
C LEU A 214 9.60 30.20 -23.57
N SER A 215 8.33 30.58 -23.42
CA SER A 215 7.70 31.69 -24.15
C SER A 215 6.59 32.31 -23.31
N ASN A 216 5.84 33.28 -23.85
CA ASN A 216 4.69 33.84 -23.12
C ASN A 216 3.55 32.82 -22.90
N THR A 217 3.51 31.75 -23.69
CA THR A 217 2.47 30.72 -23.62
C THR A 217 3.02 29.39 -23.10
N MET A 218 4.30 29.10 -23.29
CA MET A 218 4.88 27.79 -22.98
C MET A 218 5.76 27.83 -21.73
N TYR A 219 5.67 26.76 -20.94
CA TYR A 219 6.50 26.54 -19.76
C TYR A 219 6.98 25.08 -19.69
N MET A 220 8.08 24.89 -18.99
CA MET A 220 8.68 23.60 -18.70
C MET A 220 9.03 23.54 -17.22
N ASP A 221 8.69 22.45 -16.54
CA ASP A 221 9.07 22.23 -15.15
C ASP A 221 9.86 20.93 -15.02
N VAL A 222 10.90 20.96 -14.21
CA VAL A 222 11.68 19.79 -13.79
C VAL A 222 11.62 19.71 -12.28
N ALA A 223 11.28 18.55 -11.74
CA ALA A 223 11.26 18.32 -10.31
C ALA A 223 11.88 16.98 -9.95
N VAL A 224 12.55 16.93 -8.81
CA VAL A 224 13.03 15.71 -8.17
C VAL A 224 12.40 15.63 -6.78
N VAL A 225 11.82 14.47 -6.47
CA VAL A 225 11.22 14.17 -5.17
C VAL A 225 11.92 12.96 -4.60
N HIS A 226 12.43 13.08 -3.39
CA HIS A 226 13.03 11.99 -2.63
C HIS A 226 12.18 11.67 -1.42
N GLN A 227 11.66 10.45 -1.35
CA GLN A 227 10.82 9.96 -0.27
C GLN A 227 11.58 8.90 0.54
N VAL A 228 11.46 9.01 1.86
CA VAL A 228 11.93 8.02 2.82
C VAL A 228 10.73 7.55 3.63
N ASN A 229 10.52 6.24 3.66
CA ASN A 229 9.50 5.60 4.46
C ASN A 229 10.15 4.47 5.26
N SER A 230 10.03 4.55 6.58
CA SER A 230 10.54 3.54 7.50
C SER A 230 9.39 2.95 8.30
N TYR A 231 9.35 1.62 8.38
CA TYR A 231 8.31 0.86 9.08
C TYR A 231 8.86 -0.49 9.52
N SER A 232 8.24 -1.09 10.53
CA SER A 232 8.57 -2.42 11.02
C SER A 232 7.46 -3.40 10.62
N THR A 233 7.84 -4.62 10.22
CA THR A 233 6.88 -5.64 9.83
C THR A 233 7.29 -7.02 10.32
N ALA A 234 6.30 -7.83 10.69
CA ALA A 234 6.49 -9.25 10.96
C ALA A 234 5.89 -10.04 9.78
N PRO A 235 6.63 -10.98 9.17
CA PRO A 235 6.15 -11.73 8.00
C PRO A 235 5.04 -12.73 8.33
N TYR A 236 4.91 -13.10 9.60
CA TYR A 236 3.87 -13.97 10.13
C TYR A 236 3.56 -13.57 11.58
N THR A 237 2.38 -13.96 12.06
CA THR A 237 2.01 -13.84 13.47
C THR A 237 2.09 -15.20 14.15
N LEU A 238 2.51 -15.22 15.41
CA LEU A 238 2.49 -16.38 16.28
C LEU A 238 1.21 -16.35 17.12
N SER A 239 0.67 -17.53 17.41
CA SER A 239 -0.44 -17.64 18.36
C SER A 239 0.05 -17.45 19.80
N GLY A 240 -0.85 -17.08 20.71
CA GLY A 240 -0.52 -16.88 22.12
C GLY A 240 0.16 -18.08 22.78
N PHE A 241 -0.12 -19.30 22.31
CA PHE A 241 0.59 -20.51 22.75
C PHE A 241 2.11 -20.41 22.60
N TRP A 242 2.59 -19.83 21.49
CA TRP A 242 4.02 -19.67 21.23
C TRP A 242 4.61 -18.51 22.02
N HIS A 243 3.86 -17.43 22.23
CA HIS A 243 4.27 -16.31 23.10
C HIS A 243 4.44 -16.77 24.55
N ASP A 244 3.53 -17.61 25.06
CA ASP A 244 3.59 -18.17 26.41
C ASP A 244 4.82 -19.07 26.61
N LEU A 245 5.34 -19.65 25.52
CA LEU A 245 6.59 -20.42 25.48
C LEU A 245 7.83 -19.55 25.22
N GLY A 246 7.69 -18.22 25.23
CA GLY A 246 8.79 -17.26 25.05
C GLY A 246 9.27 -17.13 23.60
N SER A 247 8.49 -17.59 22.63
CA SER A 247 8.78 -17.41 21.20
C SER A 247 8.03 -16.18 20.68
N TYR A 248 8.75 -15.29 20.00
CA TYR A 248 8.20 -14.06 19.44
C TYR A 248 8.43 -14.02 17.93
N GLU A 249 7.55 -13.32 17.22
CA GLU A 249 7.67 -13.07 15.80
C GLU A 249 8.99 -12.34 15.50
N PRO A 250 9.73 -12.74 14.47
CA PRO A 250 10.85 -11.94 13.99
C PRO A 250 10.30 -10.65 13.37
N VAL A 251 10.72 -9.52 13.92
CA VAL A 251 10.40 -8.19 13.38
C VAL A 251 11.54 -7.73 12.48
N ALA A 252 11.20 -7.29 11.27
CA ALA A 252 12.12 -6.70 10.33
C ALA A 252 11.86 -5.19 10.23
N ASP A 253 12.89 -4.39 10.44
CA ASP A 253 12.85 -2.95 10.19
C ASP A 253 13.22 -2.67 8.73
N LEU A 254 12.29 -2.05 8.01
CA LEU A 254 12.44 -1.73 6.60
C LEU A 254 12.54 -0.22 6.41
N THR A 255 13.46 0.21 5.55
CA THR A 255 13.56 1.60 5.10
C THR A 255 13.50 1.62 3.58
N HIS A 256 12.37 2.06 3.04
CA HIS A 256 12.18 2.27 1.62
C HIS A 256 12.59 3.69 1.24
N ARG A 257 13.43 3.81 0.21
CA ARG A 257 13.86 5.10 -0.36
C ARG A 257 13.50 5.12 -1.83
N ARG A 258 12.72 6.13 -2.23
CA ARG A 258 12.29 6.31 -3.62
C ARG A 258 12.61 7.71 -4.11
N THR A 259 13.28 7.79 -5.26
CA THR A 259 13.54 9.05 -5.94
C THR A 259 12.79 9.06 -7.26
N ASN A 260 11.92 10.06 -7.46
CA ASN A 260 11.21 10.26 -8.70
C ASN A 260 11.67 11.58 -9.34
N ALA A 261 11.91 11.55 -10.65
CA ALA A 261 12.12 12.74 -11.45
C ALA A 261 10.92 12.95 -12.37
N LEU A 262 10.44 14.19 -12.47
CA LEU A 262 9.32 14.58 -13.30
C LEU A 262 9.74 15.71 -14.23
N LEU A 263 9.37 15.60 -15.51
CA LEU A 263 9.45 16.65 -16.51
C LEU A 263 8.03 16.92 -17.02
N THR A 264 7.63 18.18 -17.00
CA THR A 264 6.32 18.63 -17.51
C THR A 264 6.53 19.71 -18.56
N LEU A 265 5.80 19.64 -19.66
CA LEU A 265 5.70 20.68 -20.67
C LEU A 265 4.25 21.13 -20.76
N GLY A 266 4.01 22.44 -20.71
CA GLY A 266 2.67 23.00 -20.76
C GLY A 266 2.59 24.24 -21.64
N ALA A 267 1.41 24.47 -22.20
CA ALA A 267 1.08 25.66 -22.97
C ALA A 267 -0.24 26.27 -22.46
N ARG A 268 -0.27 27.60 -22.34
CA ARG A 268 -1.47 28.39 -22.04
C ARG A 268 -1.98 29.00 -23.35
N PHE A 269 -3.25 28.79 -23.65
CA PHE A 269 -3.95 29.33 -24.81
C PHE A 269 -4.95 30.41 -24.38
#